data_AF-A0A671N2U3-F1
#
_entry.id   AF-A0A671N2U3-F1
#
_cell.length_a   1.000
_cell.length_b   1.000
_cell.length_c   1.000
_cell.angle_alpha   90.00
_cell.angle_beta   90.00
_cell.angle_gamma   90.00
#
_symmetry.space_group_name_H-M   'P 1'
#
loop_
_entity.id
_entity.type
_entity.pdbx_description
1 polymer ?
#
loop_
_entity_poly.entity_id
_entity_poly.type
_entity_poly.pdbx_seq_one_letter_code
_entity_poly.pdbx_strand_id
1 'polypeptide(L)'
;MVKSLNCMASRGLLFSLRQYISKFLILYSIFMYLFSLIISIAVFLCVRWCENTAISKALKGEMQIIRYPHKRNRLIDLPEDYSVLLNQASHFKCPNSSDDERKHPTLCLLCGVMLCAQSPCCQEQLNGEEVGASTAHAAICGAGVGMFLRVRECEIILMASKTRGSPYPAPYLDDYGETDPQLGRGNPLHLCPERYRKLFHMWQQHCVLEEIARSLELLNVMFPFEWQML
;
A
#
# COMPACT_ATOMS: atom_id res chain seq x y z
N MET A 1 -54.63 71.34 -13.63
CA MET A 1 -54.65 69.91 -14.02
C MET A 1 -53.30 69.23 -13.74
N VAL A 2 -52.65 69.50 -12.58
CA VAL A 2 -51.27 69.01 -12.27
C VAL A 2 -51.19 68.37 -10.86
N LYS A 3 -52.30 67.83 -10.35
CA LYS A 3 -52.31 67.08 -9.06
C LYS A 3 -52.56 65.57 -9.21
N SER A 4 -52.78 65.05 -10.42
CA SER A 4 -53.09 63.63 -10.63
C SER A 4 -51.92 62.74 -11.10
N LEU A 5 -50.85 63.30 -11.68
CA LEU A 5 -49.75 62.47 -12.22
C LEU A 5 -48.72 61.98 -11.17
N ASN A 6 -48.51 62.68 -10.06
CA ASN A 6 -47.55 62.26 -9.02
C ASN A 6 -48.04 61.10 -8.12
N CYS A 7 -49.31 60.70 -8.23
CA CYS A 7 -49.89 59.62 -7.42
C CYS A 7 -49.81 58.25 -8.11
N MET A 8 -49.68 58.20 -9.44
CA MET A 8 -49.59 56.94 -10.19
C MET A 8 -48.17 56.35 -10.23
N ALA A 9 -47.13 57.20 -10.35
CA ALA A 9 -45.73 56.76 -10.35
C ALA A 9 -45.27 56.20 -8.99
N SER A 10 -45.72 56.80 -7.89
CA SER A 10 -45.43 56.33 -6.52
C SER A 10 -46.12 55.00 -6.20
N ARG A 11 -47.35 54.80 -6.68
CA ARG A 11 -48.08 53.51 -6.53
C ARG A 11 -47.45 52.38 -7.34
N GLY A 12 -46.94 52.64 -8.54
CA GLY A 12 -46.25 51.64 -9.38
C GLY A 12 -44.89 51.20 -8.82
N LEU A 13 -44.09 52.14 -8.30
CA LEU A 13 -42.82 51.85 -7.62
C LEU A 13 -43.02 51.09 -6.31
N LEU A 14 -44.01 51.47 -5.49
CA LEU A 14 -44.38 50.75 -4.27
C LEU A 14 -44.88 49.32 -4.56
N PHE A 15 -45.62 49.11 -5.65
CA PHE A 15 -46.10 47.78 -6.05
C PHE A 15 -44.93 46.89 -6.52
N SER A 16 -44.00 47.44 -7.30
CA SER A 16 -42.79 46.73 -7.76
C SER A 16 -41.84 46.38 -6.60
N LEU A 17 -41.59 47.32 -5.68
CA LEU A 17 -40.81 47.08 -4.44
C LEU A 17 -41.46 46.02 -3.55
N ARG A 18 -42.78 46.06 -3.38
CA ARG A 18 -43.53 45.07 -2.58
C ARG A 18 -43.47 43.68 -3.19
N GLN A 19 -43.49 43.58 -4.53
CA GLN A 19 -43.34 42.31 -5.24
C GLN A 19 -41.90 41.77 -5.16
N TYR A 20 -40.90 42.65 -5.18
CA TYR A 20 -39.48 42.28 -5.03
C TYR A 20 -39.13 41.83 -3.61
N ILE A 21 -39.61 42.57 -2.59
CA ILE A 21 -39.46 42.22 -1.17
C ILE A 21 -40.19 40.91 -0.86
N SER A 22 -41.40 40.71 -1.42
CA SER A 22 -42.14 39.45 -1.28
C SER A 22 -41.37 38.26 -1.88
N LYS A 23 -40.82 38.39 -3.10
CA LYS A 23 -39.97 37.36 -3.71
C LYS A 23 -38.70 37.07 -2.91
N PHE A 24 -38.06 38.10 -2.35
CA PHE A 24 -36.86 37.95 -1.51
C PHE A 24 -37.16 37.26 -0.16
N LEU A 25 -38.27 37.62 0.49
CA LEU A 25 -38.74 36.97 1.72
C LEU A 25 -39.14 35.51 1.48
N ILE A 26 -39.76 35.21 0.33
CA ILE A 26 -40.07 33.83 -0.07
C ILE A 26 -38.78 33.03 -0.28
N LEU A 27 -37.77 33.60 -0.95
CA LEU A 27 -36.47 32.94 -1.15
C LEU A 27 -35.75 32.68 0.19
N TYR A 28 -35.76 33.65 1.10
CA TYR A 28 -35.21 33.51 2.46
C TYR A 28 -35.97 32.43 3.26
N SER A 29 -37.29 32.39 3.15
CA SER A 29 -38.13 31.39 3.82
C SER A 29 -37.86 29.99 3.28
N ILE A 30 -37.75 29.84 1.95
CA ILE A 30 -37.41 28.57 1.28
C ILE A 30 -36.00 28.13 1.70
N PHE A 31 -35.03 29.05 1.74
CA PHE A 31 -33.66 28.77 2.18
C PHE A 31 -33.61 28.31 3.65
N MET A 32 -34.32 29.00 4.55
CA MET A 32 -34.44 28.62 5.96
C MET A 32 -35.14 27.27 6.13
N TYR A 33 -36.15 26.97 5.32
CA TYR A 33 -36.84 25.69 5.33
C TYR A 33 -35.95 24.54 4.81
N LEU A 34 -35.20 24.78 3.72
CA LEU A 34 -34.20 23.85 3.19
C LEU A 34 -33.09 23.60 4.20
N PHE A 35 -32.60 24.65 4.86
CA PHE A 35 -31.58 24.54 5.91
C PHE A 35 -32.10 23.74 7.12
N SER A 36 -33.32 24.03 7.58
CA SER A 36 -33.98 23.27 8.64
C SER A 36 -34.21 21.81 8.27
N LEU A 37 -34.59 21.53 7.01
CA LEU A 37 -34.81 20.18 6.50
C LEU A 37 -33.48 19.42 6.40
N ILE A 38 -32.42 20.04 5.88
CA ILE A 38 -31.08 19.45 5.80
C ILE A 38 -30.55 19.14 7.21
N ILE A 39 -30.74 20.04 8.16
CA ILE A 39 -30.40 19.80 9.57
C ILE A 39 -31.20 18.63 10.14
N SER A 40 -32.52 18.59 9.91
CA SER A 40 -33.36 17.50 10.40
C SER A 40 -32.93 16.15 9.82
N ILE A 41 -32.60 16.10 8.52
CA ILE A 41 -32.11 14.89 7.85
C ILE A 41 -30.74 14.51 8.39
N ALA A 42 -29.83 15.48 8.56
CA ALA A 42 -28.50 15.24 9.11
C ALA A 42 -28.57 14.70 10.55
N VAL A 43 -29.39 15.30 11.41
CA VAL A 43 -29.62 14.83 12.78
C VAL A 43 -30.21 13.41 12.78
N PHE A 44 -31.22 13.15 11.94
CA PHE A 44 -31.79 11.81 11.81
C PHE A 44 -30.75 10.78 11.36
N LEU A 45 -29.95 11.11 10.34
CA LEU A 45 -28.87 10.23 9.86
C LEU A 45 -27.78 10.02 10.92
N CYS A 46 -27.39 11.06 11.67
CA CYS A 46 -26.45 10.95 12.77
C CYS A 46 -26.96 10.04 13.89
N VAL A 47 -28.23 10.17 14.29
CA VAL A 47 -28.85 9.29 15.29
C VAL A 47 -28.85 7.84 14.80
N ARG A 48 -29.32 7.60 13.56
CA ARG A 48 -29.29 6.26 12.94
C ARG A 48 -27.88 5.68 12.81
N TRP A 49 -26.89 6.53 12.53
CA TRP A 49 -25.49 6.12 12.44
C TRP A 49 -24.93 5.76 13.81
N CYS A 50 -25.26 6.51 14.86
CA CYS A 50 -24.85 6.22 16.25
C CYS A 50 -25.58 4.99 16.85
N GLU A 51 -26.81 4.69 16.42
CA GLU A 51 -27.54 3.48 16.78
C GLU A 51 -26.91 2.20 16.21
N ASN A 52 -26.08 2.32 15.16
CA ASN A 52 -25.43 1.17 14.57
C ASN A 52 -24.42 0.56 15.54
N THR A 53 -24.58 -0.72 15.86
CA THR A 53 -23.74 -1.46 16.80
C THR A 53 -22.27 -1.49 16.38
N ALA A 54 -21.98 -1.50 15.07
CA ALA A 54 -20.60 -1.42 14.57
C ALA A 54 -19.97 -0.05 14.84
N ILE A 55 -20.74 1.05 14.69
CA ILE A 55 -20.28 2.41 15.00
C ILE A 55 -20.09 2.58 16.51
N SER A 56 -21.02 2.08 17.33
CA SER A 56 -20.88 2.13 18.80
C SER A 56 -19.64 1.37 19.28
N LYS A 57 -19.38 0.16 18.74
CA LYS A 57 -18.16 -0.61 19.01
C LYS A 57 -16.90 0.12 18.53
N ALA A 58 -16.93 0.71 17.33
CA ALA A 58 -15.88 1.56 16.81
C ALA A 58 -15.55 2.73 17.76
N LEU A 59 -16.55 3.51 18.17
CA LEU A 59 -16.37 4.67 19.05
C LEU A 59 -15.82 4.28 20.43
N LYS A 60 -16.17 3.10 20.94
CA LYS A 60 -15.61 2.53 22.19
C LYS A 60 -14.20 1.94 22.03
N GLY A 61 -13.67 1.89 20.81
CA GLY A 61 -12.38 1.27 20.52
C GLY A 61 -12.40 -0.27 20.50
N GLU A 62 -13.58 -0.88 20.52
CA GLU A 62 -13.80 -2.34 20.47
C GLU A 62 -13.74 -2.90 19.04
N MET A 63 -13.64 -2.02 18.02
CA MET A 63 -13.52 -2.39 16.61
C MET A 63 -12.37 -1.60 15.97
N GLN A 64 -11.55 -2.30 15.18
CA GLN A 64 -10.53 -1.66 14.35
C GLN A 64 -11.20 -0.81 13.27
N ILE A 65 -11.01 0.51 13.34
CA ILE A 65 -11.52 1.46 12.35
C ILE A 65 -10.36 1.92 11.47
N ILE A 66 -10.56 1.92 10.16
CA ILE A 66 -9.61 2.52 9.22
C ILE A 66 -9.63 4.04 9.43
N ARG A 67 -8.50 4.58 9.91
CA ARG A 67 -8.32 6.03 10.10
C ARG A 67 -7.76 6.67 8.83
N TYR A 68 -8.34 7.80 8.43
CA TYR A 68 -7.87 8.63 7.33
C TYR A 68 -7.19 9.91 7.85
N PRO A 69 -6.11 10.41 7.21
CA PRO A 69 -5.48 9.85 6.02
C PRO A 69 -4.67 8.59 6.34
N HIS A 70 -4.76 7.58 5.47
CA HIS A 70 -3.96 6.37 5.60
C HIS A 70 -2.49 6.71 5.34
N LYS A 71 -1.57 6.23 6.20
CA LYS A 71 -0.15 6.32 5.89
C LYS A 71 0.08 5.49 4.64
N ARG A 72 0.61 6.09 3.56
CA ARG A 72 0.95 5.33 2.35
C ARG A 72 1.88 4.20 2.73
N ASN A 73 1.57 2.98 2.31
CA ASN A 73 2.46 1.86 2.56
C ASN A 73 3.81 2.13 1.90
N ARG A 74 4.89 1.70 2.55
CA ARG A 74 6.26 1.86 2.10
C ARG A 74 6.97 0.53 2.23
N LEU A 75 7.96 0.30 1.37
CA LEU A 75 8.96 -0.73 1.65
C LEU A 75 9.79 -0.28 2.87
N ILE A 76 10.46 -1.24 3.52
CA ILE A 76 11.33 -0.95 4.66
C ILE A 76 12.46 0.01 4.29
N ASP A 77 13.04 0.69 5.26
CA ASP A 77 14.28 1.41 5.01
C ASP A 77 15.44 0.39 5.01
N LEU A 78 16.20 0.39 3.91
CA LEU A 78 17.40 -0.45 3.79
C LEU A 78 18.63 0.32 4.29
N PRO A 79 19.62 -0.36 4.90
CA PRO A 79 20.86 0.28 5.32
C PRO A 79 21.68 0.75 4.11
N GLU A 80 22.47 1.81 4.30
CA GLU A 80 23.37 2.31 3.26
C GLU A 80 24.45 1.28 2.92
N ASP A 81 25.10 0.72 3.95
CA ASP A 81 26.17 -0.28 3.78
C ASP A 81 25.60 -1.70 3.79
N TYR A 82 25.87 -2.46 2.71
CA TYR A 82 25.38 -3.84 2.59
C TYR A 82 25.93 -4.79 3.67
N SER A 83 27.11 -4.47 4.23
CA SER A 83 27.73 -5.23 5.31
C SER A 83 26.83 -5.36 6.56
N VAL A 84 25.94 -4.39 6.79
CA VAL A 84 24.95 -4.44 7.87
C VAL A 84 23.98 -5.60 7.66
N LEU A 85 23.49 -5.80 6.43
CA LEU A 85 22.61 -6.93 6.11
C LEU A 85 23.34 -8.25 6.22
N LEU A 86 24.59 -8.32 5.74
CA LEU A 86 25.43 -9.52 5.87
C LEU A 86 25.65 -9.92 7.33
N ASN A 87 25.88 -8.94 8.20
CA ASN A 87 26.01 -9.17 9.64
C ASN A 87 24.69 -9.65 10.26
N GLN A 88 23.56 -9.04 9.91
CA GLN A 88 22.25 -9.52 10.35
C GLN A 88 21.98 -10.97 9.91
N ALA A 89 22.33 -11.29 8.65
CA ALA A 89 22.18 -12.61 8.07
C ALA A 89 23.13 -13.66 8.68
N SER A 90 24.31 -13.28 9.17
CA SER A 90 25.21 -14.22 9.87
C SER A 90 24.70 -14.58 11.26
N HIS A 91 23.95 -13.68 11.90
CA HIS A 91 23.30 -13.92 13.20
C HIS A 91 21.92 -14.57 13.08
N PHE A 92 21.37 -14.69 11.87
CA PHE A 92 20.07 -15.29 11.64
C PHE A 92 20.06 -16.78 11.98
N LYS A 93 19.11 -17.19 12.83
CA LYS A 93 18.88 -18.59 13.20
C LYS A 93 17.51 -19.03 12.70
N CYS A 94 17.49 -20.05 11.86
CA CYS A 94 16.28 -20.74 11.45
C CYS A 94 15.48 -21.22 12.68
N PRO A 95 14.16 -21.00 12.74
CA PRO A 95 13.33 -21.47 13.84
C PRO A 95 13.16 -23.00 13.86
N ASN A 96 13.29 -23.64 12.70
CA ASN A 96 13.00 -25.07 12.52
C ASN A 96 14.26 -25.94 12.38
N SER A 97 15.46 -25.35 12.33
CA SER A 97 16.72 -26.09 12.25
C SER A 97 17.81 -25.53 13.15
N SER A 98 18.49 -26.42 13.87
CA SER A 98 19.64 -26.10 14.73
C SER A 98 20.96 -26.02 13.97
N ASP A 99 21.02 -26.53 12.74
CA ASP A 99 22.21 -26.55 11.89
C ASP A 99 22.34 -25.23 11.10
N ASP A 100 23.46 -24.52 11.29
CA ASP A 100 23.75 -23.22 10.68
C ASP A 100 24.27 -23.31 9.23
N GLU A 101 24.69 -24.50 8.76
CA GLU A 101 25.41 -24.63 7.48
C GLU A 101 24.52 -24.54 6.21
N ARG A 102 23.18 -24.55 6.34
CA ARG A 102 22.25 -24.63 5.18
C ARG A 102 21.10 -23.61 5.18
N LYS A 103 21.34 -22.40 5.70
CA LYS A 103 20.32 -21.35 5.79
C LYS A 103 20.47 -20.35 4.64
N HIS A 104 19.35 -20.01 4.01
CA HIS A 104 19.27 -18.93 3.01
C HIS A 104 18.49 -17.75 3.62
N PRO A 105 19.17 -16.86 4.38
CA PRO A 105 18.52 -15.72 5.03
C PRO A 105 17.97 -14.75 3.97
N THR A 106 16.66 -14.56 4.02
CA THR A 106 15.92 -13.81 3.01
C THR A 106 15.06 -12.75 3.68
N LEU A 107 15.26 -11.49 3.32
CA LEU A 107 14.60 -10.34 3.93
C LEU A 107 13.37 -9.92 3.12
N CYS A 108 12.20 -9.92 3.74
CA CYS A 108 10.98 -9.37 3.13
C CYS A 108 11.03 -7.84 3.11
N LEU A 109 11.03 -7.22 1.93
CA LEU A 109 11.12 -5.77 1.79
C LEU A 109 9.81 -5.04 2.16
N LEU A 110 8.69 -5.77 2.26
CA LEU A 110 7.39 -5.19 2.64
C LEU A 110 7.27 -4.99 4.15
N CYS A 111 7.81 -5.91 4.96
CA CYS A 111 7.61 -5.91 6.41
C CYS A 111 8.91 -5.98 7.24
N GLY A 112 10.05 -6.29 6.62
CA GLY A 112 11.35 -6.37 7.30
C GLY A 112 11.64 -7.67 8.02
N VAL A 113 10.78 -8.68 7.91
CA VAL A 113 11.02 -10.00 8.52
C VAL A 113 12.09 -10.74 7.72
N MET A 114 13.06 -11.31 8.43
CA MET A 114 14.05 -12.23 7.87
C MET A 114 13.57 -13.67 8.00
N LEU A 115 13.60 -14.41 6.90
CA LEU A 115 13.09 -15.78 6.75
C LEU A 115 14.21 -16.73 6.34
N CYS A 116 14.02 -18.03 6.60
CA CYS A 116 14.84 -19.07 6.00
C CYS A 116 14.16 -19.56 4.72
N ALA A 117 14.61 -19.07 3.56
CA ALA A 117 14.09 -19.52 2.27
C ALA A 117 14.89 -20.70 1.72
N GLN A 118 14.43 -21.29 0.61
CA GLN A 118 15.20 -22.25 -0.22
C GLN A 118 15.71 -23.50 0.52
N SER A 119 15.16 -23.79 1.70
CA SER A 119 15.52 -24.95 2.52
C SER A 119 14.25 -25.67 2.97
N PRO A 120 14.23 -27.01 2.98
CA PRO A 120 13.04 -27.78 3.37
C PRO A 120 12.66 -27.59 4.84
N CYS A 121 13.56 -27.07 5.69
CA CYS A 121 13.31 -26.88 7.12
C CYS A 121 12.15 -25.92 7.43
N CYS A 122 11.87 -24.95 6.55
CA CYS A 122 10.82 -23.95 6.76
C CYS A 122 9.72 -24.03 5.70
N GLN A 123 9.46 -25.22 5.18
CA GLN A 123 8.28 -25.44 4.36
C GLN A 123 7.02 -25.43 5.23
N GLU A 124 5.95 -24.86 4.68
CA GLU A 124 4.66 -24.70 5.32
C GLU A 124 3.54 -25.22 4.41
N GLN A 125 2.42 -25.59 5.01
CA GLN A 125 1.23 -26.03 4.27
C GLN A 125 0.34 -24.83 3.95
N LEU A 126 0.16 -24.53 2.66
CA LEU A 126 -0.70 -23.45 2.17
C LEU A 126 -1.74 -24.01 1.20
N ASN A 127 -3.01 -24.05 1.62
CA ASN A 127 -4.14 -24.62 0.87
C ASN A 127 -3.94 -26.11 0.47
N GLY A 128 -3.32 -26.91 1.35
CA GLY A 128 -3.08 -28.34 1.12
C GLY A 128 -1.87 -28.67 0.24
N GLU A 129 -1.08 -27.65 -0.13
CA GLU A 129 0.18 -27.81 -0.84
C GLU A 129 1.34 -27.36 0.05
N GLU A 130 2.46 -28.06 -0.04
CA GLU A 130 3.71 -27.67 0.59
C GLU A 130 4.34 -26.51 -0.19
N VAL A 131 4.68 -25.44 0.53
CA VAL A 131 5.30 -24.23 -0.04
C VAL A 131 6.47 -23.80 0.84
N GLY A 132 7.44 -23.08 0.28
CA GLY A 132 8.53 -22.50 1.05
C GLY A 132 8.09 -21.33 1.94
N ALA A 133 8.97 -20.95 2.86
CA ALA A 133 8.71 -19.90 3.86
C ALA A 133 8.37 -18.55 3.23
N SER A 134 9.05 -18.19 2.14
CA SER A 134 8.82 -16.89 1.48
C SER A 134 7.45 -16.87 0.81
N THR A 135 7.04 -17.98 0.20
CA THR A 135 5.75 -18.14 -0.46
C THR A 135 4.60 -18.10 0.55
N ALA A 136 4.73 -18.84 1.66
CA ALA A 136 3.78 -18.78 2.77
C ALA A 136 3.68 -17.36 3.35
N HIS A 137 4.82 -16.71 3.57
CA HIS A 137 4.87 -15.33 4.07
C HIS A 137 4.21 -14.34 3.10
N ALA A 138 4.47 -14.46 1.79
CA ALA A 138 3.89 -13.57 0.78
C ALA A 138 2.37 -13.64 0.74
N ALA A 139 1.78 -14.83 0.95
CA ALA A 139 0.33 -15.02 1.01
C ALA A 139 -0.33 -14.16 2.10
N ILE A 140 0.35 -13.97 3.24
CA ILE A 140 -0.16 -13.22 4.39
C ILE A 140 0.28 -11.74 4.33
N CYS A 141 1.56 -11.49 4.07
CA CYS A 141 2.16 -10.16 4.14
C CYS A 141 1.81 -9.26 2.95
N GLY A 142 1.71 -9.84 1.75
CA GLY A 142 1.53 -9.08 0.51
C GLY A 142 0.41 -9.61 -0.38
N ALA A 143 -0.54 -10.36 0.21
CA ALA A 143 -1.68 -10.96 -0.50
C ALA A 143 -1.26 -11.79 -1.73
N GLY A 144 -0.16 -12.53 -1.60
CA GLY A 144 0.41 -13.38 -2.65
C GLY A 144 1.45 -12.68 -3.53
N VAL A 145 1.73 -11.40 -3.33
CA VAL A 145 2.85 -10.68 -3.96
C VAL A 145 3.95 -10.44 -2.92
N GLY A 146 5.21 -10.61 -3.32
CA GLY A 146 6.32 -10.37 -2.41
C GLY A 146 7.61 -9.96 -3.11
N MET A 147 8.47 -9.29 -2.34
CA MET A 147 9.77 -8.81 -2.77
C MET A 147 10.77 -9.17 -1.68
N PHE A 148 11.67 -10.09 -2.01
CA PHE A 148 12.52 -10.75 -1.03
C PHE A 148 13.98 -10.59 -1.40
N LEU A 149 14.75 -9.90 -0.57
CA LEU A 149 16.19 -9.79 -0.76
C LEU A 149 16.87 -11.02 -0.18
N ARG A 150 17.46 -11.87 -1.02
CA ARG A 150 18.37 -12.90 -0.55
C ARG A 150 19.71 -12.28 -0.20
N VAL A 151 20.08 -12.34 1.07
CA VAL A 151 21.17 -11.52 1.61
C VAL A 151 22.55 -12.08 1.24
N ARG A 152 22.66 -13.39 1.00
CA ARG A 152 23.95 -14.00 0.63
C ARG A 152 24.26 -13.85 -0.86
N GLU A 153 23.24 -13.73 -1.70
CA GLU A 153 23.43 -13.64 -3.14
C GLU A 153 23.32 -12.21 -3.69
N CYS A 154 22.96 -11.23 -2.84
CA CYS A 154 22.68 -9.85 -3.26
C CYS A 154 21.69 -9.77 -4.43
N GLU A 155 20.59 -10.51 -4.31
CA GLU A 155 19.58 -10.63 -5.36
C GLU A 155 18.18 -10.53 -4.76
N ILE A 156 17.30 -9.79 -5.42
CA ILE A 156 15.88 -9.73 -5.07
C ILE A 156 15.14 -10.83 -5.82
N ILE A 157 14.27 -11.53 -5.13
CA ILE A 157 13.26 -12.38 -5.74
C ILE A 157 11.91 -11.68 -5.70
N LEU A 158 11.38 -11.40 -6.89
CA LEU A 158 10.01 -10.97 -7.08
C LEU A 158 9.12 -12.21 -7.13
N MET A 159 8.03 -12.20 -6.38
CA MET A 159 7.05 -13.29 -6.38
C MET A 159 5.64 -12.75 -6.59
N ALA A 160 4.85 -13.50 -7.36
CA ALA A 160 3.44 -13.25 -7.54
C ALA A 160 2.70 -14.59 -7.66
N SER A 161 1.77 -14.86 -6.74
CA SER A 161 1.17 -16.18 -6.55
C SER A 161 2.21 -17.24 -6.13
N LYS A 162 1.78 -18.50 -6.02
CA LYS A 162 2.63 -19.62 -5.61
C LYS A 162 3.65 -20.05 -6.67
N THR A 163 3.37 -19.78 -7.95
CA THR A 163 4.09 -20.42 -9.07
C THR A 163 4.84 -19.45 -9.98
N ARG A 164 4.78 -18.14 -9.71
CA ARG A 164 5.46 -17.15 -10.55
C ARG A 164 6.41 -16.33 -9.72
N GLY A 165 7.62 -16.20 -10.24
CA GLY A 165 8.59 -15.27 -9.73
C GLY A 165 9.66 -14.97 -10.76
N SER A 166 10.57 -14.08 -10.39
CA SER A 166 11.70 -13.70 -11.23
C SER A 166 12.82 -13.11 -10.37
N PRO A 167 14.10 -13.39 -10.68
CA PRO A 167 15.20 -12.67 -10.06
C PRO A 167 15.21 -11.21 -10.53
N TYR A 168 15.58 -10.32 -9.64
CA TYR A 168 15.72 -8.89 -9.88
C TYR A 168 17.01 -8.39 -9.21
N PRO A 169 17.79 -7.52 -9.87
CA PRO A 169 19.04 -7.03 -9.28
C PRO A 169 18.76 -6.25 -7.99
N ALA A 170 19.51 -6.55 -6.93
CA ALA A 170 19.42 -5.78 -5.69
C ALA A 170 19.80 -4.30 -5.92
N PRO A 171 19.26 -3.36 -5.12
CA PRO A 171 19.50 -1.94 -5.27
C PRO A 171 20.86 -1.52 -4.67
N TYR A 172 21.89 -2.36 -4.76
CA TYR A 172 23.21 -2.11 -4.20
C TYR A 172 24.27 -2.15 -5.30
N LEU A 173 25.21 -1.21 -5.23
CA LEU A 173 26.30 -1.06 -6.19
C LEU A 173 27.61 -0.80 -5.48
N ASP A 174 28.72 -1.17 -6.10
CA ASP A 174 30.03 -0.75 -5.64
C ASP A 174 30.34 0.71 -6.03
N ASP A 175 31.52 1.19 -5.64
CA ASP A 175 32.00 2.54 -5.94
C ASP A 175 32.12 2.83 -7.45
N TYR A 176 32.12 1.80 -8.29
CA TYR A 176 32.18 1.91 -9.75
C TYR A 176 30.79 1.85 -10.40
N GLY A 177 29.73 1.68 -9.61
CA GLY A 177 28.35 1.57 -10.10
C GLY A 177 28.00 0.18 -10.65
N GLU A 178 28.79 -0.85 -10.33
CA GLU A 178 28.55 -2.22 -10.75
C GLU A 178 27.83 -3.03 -9.66
N THR A 179 27.06 -4.04 -10.09
CA THR A 179 26.49 -5.05 -9.19
C THR A 179 27.53 -6.12 -8.88
N ASP A 180 27.50 -6.75 -7.70
CA ASP A 180 28.33 -7.91 -7.38
C ASP A 180 27.48 -9.18 -7.19
N PRO A 181 27.12 -9.90 -8.28
CA PRO A 181 26.32 -11.11 -8.19
C PRO A 181 26.97 -12.13 -7.27
N GLN A 182 26.18 -12.69 -6.34
CA GLN A 182 26.66 -13.69 -5.37
C GLN A 182 27.81 -13.20 -4.47
N LEU A 183 28.08 -11.90 -4.45
CA LEU A 183 29.15 -11.28 -3.67
C LEU A 183 30.52 -11.90 -3.96
N GLY A 184 30.74 -12.36 -5.20
CA GLY A 184 31.95 -13.09 -5.58
C GLY A 184 33.22 -12.23 -5.58
N ARG A 185 33.10 -10.92 -5.80
CA ARG A 185 34.24 -9.99 -5.77
C ARG A 185 34.57 -9.53 -4.36
N GLY A 186 33.56 -9.41 -3.50
CA GLY A 186 33.72 -8.95 -2.12
C GLY A 186 33.96 -7.44 -2.02
N ASN A 187 33.60 -6.68 -3.05
CA ASN A 187 33.64 -5.22 -3.01
C ASN A 187 32.63 -4.69 -1.98
N PRO A 188 32.93 -3.59 -1.28
CA PRO A 188 31.92 -2.84 -0.54
C PRO A 188 30.77 -2.46 -1.48
N LEU A 189 29.54 -2.66 -1.00
CA LEU A 189 28.33 -2.33 -1.73
C LEU A 189 27.51 -1.32 -0.93
N HIS A 190 27.00 -0.31 -1.63
CA HIS A 190 26.22 0.79 -1.09
C HIS A 190 24.83 0.85 -1.73
N LEU A 191 23.83 1.22 -0.95
CA LEU A 191 22.45 1.36 -1.41
C LEU A 191 22.39 2.46 -2.48
N CYS A 192 21.90 2.13 -3.67
CA CYS A 192 21.60 3.08 -4.72
C CYS A 192 20.16 3.59 -4.57
N PRO A 193 19.94 4.85 -4.15
CA PRO A 193 18.61 5.38 -3.88
C PRO A 193 17.72 5.37 -5.12
N GLU A 194 18.28 5.57 -6.31
CA GLU A 194 17.53 5.55 -7.57
C GLU A 194 16.98 4.16 -7.88
N ARG A 195 17.79 3.11 -7.71
CA ARG A 195 17.36 1.72 -7.90
C ARG A 195 16.32 1.33 -6.87
N TYR A 196 16.51 1.73 -5.61
CA TYR A 196 15.54 1.45 -4.57
C TYR A 196 14.21 2.18 -4.78
N ARG A 197 14.25 3.43 -5.24
CA ARG A 197 13.04 4.18 -5.60
C ARG A 197 12.30 3.54 -6.78
N LYS A 198 13.01 3.01 -7.78
CA LYS A 198 12.39 2.26 -8.89
C LYS A 198 11.66 1.01 -8.38
N LEU A 199 12.31 0.26 -7.49
CA LEU A 199 11.76 -0.91 -6.83
C LEU A 199 10.47 -0.56 -6.05
N PHE A 200 10.53 0.52 -5.26
CA PHE A 200 9.39 1.04 -4.52
C PHE A 200 8.23 1.47 -5.44
N HIS A 201 8.52 2.16 -6.55
CA HIS A 201 7.48 2.55 -7.52
C HIS A 201 6.82 1.36 -8.18
N MET A 202 7.59 0.34 -8.59
CA MET A 202 7.05 -0.90 -9.15
C MET A 202 6.06 -1.55 -8.19
N TRP A 203 6.42 -1.63 -6.91
CA TRP A 203 5.53 -2.16 -5.88
C TRP A 203 4.29 -1.30 -5.67
N GLN A 204 4.47 0.02 -5.52
CA GLN A 204 3.38 0.97 -5.30
C GLN A 204 2.38 1.00 -6.46
N GLN A 205 2.84 0.78 -7.68
CA GLN A 205 2.01 0.73 -8.89
C GLN A 205 1.40 -0.66 -9.14
N HIS A 206 1.66 -1.65 -8.29
CA HIS A 206 1.23 -3.04 -8.45
C HIS A 206 1.78 -3.70 -9.73
N CYS A 207 2.94 -3.25 -10.21
CA CYS A 207 3.58 -3.70 -11.45
C CYS A 207 4.53 -4.90 -11.26
N VAL A 208 4.58 -5.50 -10.07
CA VAL A 208 5.48 -6.64 -9.79
C VAL A 208 5.20 -7.82 -10.73
N LEU A 209 3.92 -8.14 -10.96
CA LEU A 209 3.53 -9.21 -11.88
C LEU A 209 3.95 -8.91 -13.33
N GLU A 210 3.83 -7.65 -13.75
CA GLU A 210 4.24 -7.21 -15.09
C GLU A 210 5.75 -7.34 -15.28
N GLU A 211 6.54 -7.00 -14.26
CA GLU A 211 8.00 -7.20 -14.27
C GLU A 211 8.36 -8.69 -14.34
N ILE A 212 7.68 -9.54 -13.57
CA ILE A 212 7.88 -10.99 -13.62
C ILE A 212 7.57 -11.52 -15.02
N ALA A 213 6.43 -11.15 -15.60
CA ALA A 213 6.03 -11.58 -16.94
C ALA A 213 7.07 -11.17 -18.00
N ARG A 214 7.51 -9.90 -17.98
CA ARG A 214 8.53 -9.39 -18.89
C ARG A 214 9.85 -10.15 -18.77
N SER A 215 10.25 -10.44 -17.53
CA SER A 215 11.51 -11.15 -17.28
C SER A 215 11.45 -12.61 -17.75
N LEU A 216 10.31 -13.28 -17.57
CA LEU A 216 10.09 -14.65 -18.05
C LEU A 216 10.09 -14.73 -19.59
N GLU A 217 9.51 -13.74 -20.27
CA GLU A 217 9.56 -13.62 -21.74
C GLU A 217 10.99 -13.49 -22.27
N LEU A 218 11.84 -12.74 -21.57
CA LEU A 218 13.25 -12.56 -21.95
C LEU A 218 14.10 -13.81 -21.71
N LEU A 219 13.80 -14.57 -20.65
CA LEU A 219 14.63 -15.69 -20.22
C LEU A 219 14.33 -17.02 -20.95
N ASN A 220 13.23 -17.10 -21.73
CA ASN A 220 12.89 -18.26 -22.57
C ASN A 220 13.10 -19.62 -21.87
N VAL A 221 12.77 -19.69 -20.57
CA VAL A 221 13.27 -20.75 -19.69
C VAL A 221 12.55 -22.08 -19.98
N MET A 222 13.30 -23.03 -20.55
CA MET A 222 12.89 -24.40 -20.86
C MET A 222 12.73 -25.31 -19.62
N PHE A 223 13.04 -24.83 -18.42
CA PHE A 223 12.86 -25.55 -17.15
C PHE A 223 12.20 -24.65 -16.10
N PRO A 224 11.01 -25.01 -15.57
CA PRO A 224 10.35 -24.19 -14.57
C PRO A 224 11.16 -24.19 -13.27
N PHE A 225 11.68 -23.03 -12.89
CA PHE A 225 12.16 -22.81 -11.52
C PHE A 225 10.97 -22.97 -10.57
N GLU A 226 11.10 -23.81 -9.54
CA GLU A 226 10.04 -24.08 -8.58
C GLU A 226 9.88 -22.94 -7.58
N TRP A 227 9.29 -21.83 -8.03
CA TRP A 227 9.02 -20.63 -7.22
C TRP A 227 8.28 -20.95 -5.92
N GLN A 228 7.45 -22.01 -5.93
CA GLN A 228 6.67 -22.47 -4.79
C GLN A 228 7.53 -22.93 -3.61
N MET A 229 8.77 -23.34 -3.85
CA MET A 229 9.68 -23.90 -2.83
C MET A 229 10.54 -22.82 -2.14
N LEU A 230 10.32 -21.54 -2.47
CA LEU A 230 10.98 -20.37 -1.88
C LEU A 230 10.36 -19.92 -0.56
#